data_AF-A0A7Y5AAE7-F1
#
_entry.id   AF-A0A7Y5AAE7-F1
#
_cell.length_a   1.000
_cell.length_b   1.000
_cell.length_c   1.000
_cell.angle_alpha   90.00
_cell.angle_beta   90.00
_cell.angle_gamma   90.00
#
_symmetry.space_group_name_H-M   'P 1'
#
loop_
_entity.id
_entity.type
_entity.pdbx_description
1 polymer ?
#
loop_
_entity_poly.entity_id
_entity_poly.type
_entity_poly.pdbx_seq_one_letter_code
_entity_poly.pdbx_strand_id
1 'polypeptide(L)'
;MDVSVSSGTGRVNNIGLIADQQNYITIGGLMLLLGAVLAIAGRRREAVGESGKDCRACPICAETIKIAALKCKHCGSDTSSTAKTGEETQPAGDAEDIVGTQIWIARGAILAVFVGIILVSLMRH
;
A
#
# COMPACT_ATOMS: atom_id res chain seq x y z
N MET A 1 -24.03 9.81 -25.24
CA MET A 1 -25.22 10.68 -25.40
C MET A 1 -25.30 11.13 -26.85
N ASP A 2 -26.51 11.34 -27.39
CA ASP A 2 -26.65 11.98 -28.70
C ASP A 2 -26.20 13.44 -28.60
N VAL A 3 -25.24 13.81 -29.44
CA VAL A 3 -24.56 15.11 -29.41
C VAL A 3 -25.05 16.05 -30.50
N SER A 4 -26.10 15.67 -31.22
CA SER A 4 -26.66 16.43 -32.32
C SER A 4 -28.00 17.08 -32.00
N VAL A 5 -28.16 18.34 -32.41
CA VAL A 5 -29.38 19.13 -32.26
C VAL A 5 -30.04 19.35 -33.61
N SER A 6 -31.37 19.48 -33.64
CA SER A 6 -32.11 19.73 -34.88
C SER A 6 -31.93 21.19 -35.31
N SER A 7 -31.42 21.40 -36.52
CA SER A 7 -31.36 22.71 -37.18
C SER A 7 -32.24 22.67 -38.42
N GLY A 8 -32.72 23.83 -38.89
CA GLY A 8 -33.70 23.93 -39.99
C GLY A 8 -33.25 23.31 -41.33
N THR A 9 -31.99 22.88 -41.44
CA THR A 9 -31.40 22.27 -42.64
C THR A 9 -30.92 20.82 -42.39
N GLY A 10 -31.12 20.27 -41.19
CA GLY A 10 -30.68 18.93 -40.80
C GLY A 10 -30.20 18.86 -39.34
N ARG A 11 -29.76 17.67 -38.91
CA ARG A 11 -29.13 17.52 -37.58
C ARG A 11 -27.69 18.00 -37.65
N VAL A 12 -27.32 18.91 -36.75
CA VAL A 12 -25.96 19.43 -36.66
C VAL A 12 -25.35 19.02 -35.33
N ASN A 13 -24.08 18.65 -35.36
CA ASN A 13 -23.39 18.17 -34.18
C ASN A 13 -22.97 19.37 -33.31
N ASN A 14 -23.30 19.33 -32.02
CA ASN A 14 -22.97 20.41 -31.10
C ASN A 14 -21.56 20.21 -30.55
N ILE A 15 -20.58 20.87 -31.16
CA ILE A 15 -19.16 20.77 -30.78
C ILE A 15 -18.93 21.11 -29.30
N GLY A 16 -19.69 22.07 -28.73
CA GLY A 16 -19.60 22.42 -27.31
C GLY A 16 -20.08 21.30 -26.39
N LEU A 17 -21.09 20.53 -26.81
CA LEU A 17 -21.63 19.41 -26.04
C LEU A 17 -20.71 18.17 -26.09
N ILE A 18 -19.93 18.01 -27.17
CA ILE A 18 -18.83 17.03 -27.23
C ILE A 18 -17.70 17.45 -26.26
N ALA A 19 -17.32 18.72 -26.27
CA ALA A 19 -16.20 19.22 -25.46
C ALA A 19 -16.43 19.04 -23.95
N ASP A 20 -17.68 19.24 -23.50
CA ASP A 20 -18.05 19.09 -22.09
C ASP A 20 -17.98 17.62 -21.62
N GLN A 21 -18.43 16.67 -22.45
CA GLN A 21 -18.31 15.24 -22.16
C GLN A 21 -16.86 14.74 -22.23
N GLN A 22 -16.03 15.32 -23.10
CA GLN A 22 -14.62 14.98 -23.19
C GLN A 22 -13.84 15.32 -21.93
N ASN A 23 -14.21 16.40 -21.22
CA ASN A 23 -13.52 16.81 -20.00
C ASN A 23 -13.66 15.78 -18.85
N TYR A 24 -14.81 15.13 -18.75
CA TYR A 24 -15.01 14.06 -17.76
C TYR A 24 -14.20 12.80 -18.08
N ILE A 25 -14.07 12.46 -19.35
CA ILE A 25 -13.31 11.28 -19.79
C ILE A 25 -11.80 11.49 -19.58
N THR A 26 -11.29 12.69 -19.84
CA THR A 26 -9.86 13.01 -19.64
C THR A 26 -9.49 13.01 -18.16
N ILE A 27 -10.30 13.62 -17.29
CA ILE A 27 -10.07 13.63 -15.83
C ILE A 27 -10.19 12.21 -15.25
N GLY A 28 -11.21 11.45 -15.66
CA GLY A 28 -11.39 10.06 -15.23
C GLY A 28 -10.25 9.15 -15.67
N GLY A 29 -9.78 9.29 -16.91
CA GLY A 29 -8.63 8.55 -17.44
C GLY A 29 -7.34 8.85 -16.68
N LEU A 30 -7.09 10.12 -16.31
CA LEU A 30 -5.93 10.50 -15.52
C LEU A 30 -5.96 9.91 -14.11
N MET A 31 -7.12 9.93 -13.44
CA MET A 31 -7.29 9.33 -12.12
C MET A 31 -7.11 7.81 -12.13
N LEU A 32 -7.63 7.13 -13.15
CA LEU A 32 -7.43 5.69 -13.34
C LEU A 32 -5.95 5.35 -13.56
N LEU A 33 -5.26 6.12 -14.40
CA LEU A 33 -3.83 5.95 -14.66
C LEU A 33 -2.97 6.19 -13.42
N LEU A 34 -3.22 7.28 -12.68
CA LEU A 34 -2.53 7.55 -11.43
C LEU A 34 -2.75 6.42 -10.42
N GLY A 35 -4.00 5.97 -10.25
CA GLY A 35 -4.34 4.86 -9.36
C GLY A 35 -3.63 3.56 -9.74
N ALA A 36 -3.60 3.22 -11.03
CA ALA A 36 -2.92 2.02 -11.53
C ALA A 36 -1.40 2.09 -11.32
N VAL A 37 -0.76 3.24 -11.58
CA VAL A 37 0.67 3.44 -11.37
C VAL A 37 1.03 3.28 -9.89
N LEU A 38 0.27 3.89 -8.99
CA LEU A 38 0.50 3.77 -7.55
C LEU A 38 0.26 2.35 -7.04
N ALA A 39 -0.75 1.65 -7.56
CA ALA A 39 -1.02 0.26 -7.19
C ALA A 39 0.10 -0.70 -7.65
N ILE A 40 0.67 -0.49 -8.84
CA ILE A 40 1.75 -1.33 -9.37
C ILE A 40 3.09 -0.98 -8.70
N ALA A 41 3.38 0.31 -8.49
CA ALA A 41 4.61 0.75 -7.84
C ALA A 41 4.63 0.46 -6.33
N GLY A 42 3.48 0.53 -5.65
CA GLY A 42 3.35 0.26 -4.22
C GLY A 42 3.57 -1.19 -3.84
N ARG A 43 3.23 -2.15 -4.72
CA ARG A 43 3.42 -3.60 -4.49
C ARG A 43 4.87 -4.03 -4.28
N ARG A 44 5.85 -3.20 -4.65
CA ARG A 44 7.28 -3.54 -4.50
C ARG A 44 7.84 -3.25 -3.09
N ARG A 45 7.10 -2.58 -2.22
CA ARG A 45 7.59 -2.20 -0.88
C ARG A 45 7.29 -3.22 0.22
N GLU A 46 6.37 -4.16 -0.02
CA GLU A 46 5.98 -5.21 0.94
C GLU A 46 6.94 -6.42 0.95
N ALA A 47 7.95 -6.45 0.07
CA ALA A 47 8.89 -7.58 -0.07
C ALA A 47 10.23 -7.40 0.66
N VAL A 48 10.38 -6.36 1.50
CA VAL A 48 11.62 -6.12 2.26
C VAL A 48 11.26 -5.96 3.73
N GLY A 49 11.00 -7.09 4.41
CA GLY A 49 10.53 -7.06 5.79
C GLY A 49 10.84 -8.28 6.65
N GLU A 50 11.64 -9.26 6.22
CA GLU A 50 11.84 -10.45 7.05
C GLU A 50 13.14 -11.24 6.75
N SER A 51 14.29 -10.60 6.93
CA SER A 51 15.58 -11.32 7.00
C SER A 51 16.70 -10.59 7.75
N GLY A 52 16.46 -9.39 8.28
CA GLY A 52 17.47 -8.60 9.00
C GLY A 52 17.45 -8.75 10.53
N LYS A 53 16.44 -9.42 11.11
CA LYS A 53 16.24 -9.46 12.57
C LYS A 53 16.94 -10.63 13.26
N ASP A 54 17.41 -11.63 12.52
CA ASP A 54 17.96 -12.87 13.09
C ASP A 54 19.48 -12.87 13.24
N CYS A 55 20.14 -11.71 13.13
CA CYS A 55 21.59 -11.60 13.25
C CYS A 55 21.97 -10.68 14.41
N ARG A 56 22.98 -11.09 15.19
CA ARG A 56 23.63 -10.31 16.24
C ARG A 56 25.14 -10.36 16.07
N ALA A 57 25.86 -9.39 16.64
CA ALA A 57 27.32 -9.44 16.67
C ALA A 57 27.82 -10.44 17.73
N CYS A 58 28.88 -11.17 17.41
CA CYS A 58 29.58 -12.02 18.37
C CYS A 58 30.29 -11.15 19.42
N PRO A 59 30.14 -11.40 20.73
CA PRO A 59 30.78 -10.59 21.78
C PRO A 59 32.31 -10.70 21.82
N ILE A 60 32.89 -11.72 21.19
CA ILE A 60 34.33 -12.00 21.23
C ILE A 60 35.07 -11.43 20.01
N CYS A 61 34.49 -11.58 18.81
CA CYS A 61 35.15 -11.18 17.57
C CYS A 61 34.37 -10.15 16.73
N ALA A 62 33.24 -9.66 17.23
CA ALA A 62 32.34 -8.71 16.57
C ALA A 62 31.73 -9.17 15.22
N GLU A 63 32.00 -10.41 14.80
CA GLU A 63 31.45 -10.97 13.57
C GLU A 63 29.93 -11.15 13.64
N THR A 64 29.25 -10.98 12.51
CA THR A 64 27.80 -11.18 12.42
C THR A 64 27.45 -12.68 12.49
N ILE A 65 26.67 -13.06 13.51
CA ILE A 65 26.22 -14.44 13.75
C ILE A 65 24.70 -14.48 13.87
N LYS A 66 24.10 -15.63 13.56
CA LYS A 66 22.66 -15.82 13.78
C LYS A 66 22.34 -15.74 15.28
N ILE A 67 21.18 -15.20 15.65
CA ILE A 67 20.73 -15.15 17.06
C ILE A 67 20.67 -16.57 17.65
N ALA A 68 20.21 -17.53 16.86
CA ALA A 68 20.17 -18.96 17.22
C ALA A 68 21.56 -19.64 17.27
N ALA A 69 22.65 -18.95 16.92
CA ALA A 69 23.98 -19.54 16.97
C ALA A 69 24.43 -19.74 18.42
N LEU A 70 24.69 -21.01 18.77
CA LEU A 70 25.29 -21.42 20.03
C LEU A 70 26.82 -21.28 20.02
N LYS A 71 27.43 -21.28 18.84
CA LYS A 71 28.89 -21.21 18.64
C LYS A 71 29.24 -20.34 17.44
N CYS A 72 30.24 -19.48 17.58
CA CYS A 72 30.72 -18.64 16.49
C CYS A 72 31.62 -19.44 15.53
N LYS A 73 31.38 -19.33 14.22
CA LYS A 73 32.20 -20.00 13.18
C LYS A 73 33.60 -19.38 13.00
N HIS A 74 33.78 -18.13 13.43
CA HIS A 74 35.00 -17.38 13.20
C HIS A 74 36.00 -17.55 14.35
N CYS A 75 35.57 -17.34 15.58
CA CYS A 75 36.42 -17.46 16.77
C CYS A 75 36.19 -18.74 17.58
N GLY A 76 35.16 -19.53 17.29
CA GLY A 76 34.88 -20.78 18.00
C GLY A 76 34.36 -20.61 19.44
N SER A 77 34.05 -19.39 19.90
CA SER A 77 33.53 -19.17 21.25
C SER A 77 32.06 -19.55 21.37
N ASP A 78 31.65 -20.08 22.53
CA ASP A 78 30.26 -20.39 22.83
C ASP A 78 29.48 -19.11 23.15
N THR A 79 28.37 -18.91 22.46
CA THR A 79 27.52 -17.71 22.53
C THR A 79 26.18 -17.97 23.22
N SER A 80 26.02 -19.16 23.82
CA SER A 80 24.81 -19.67 24.49
C SER A 80 24.54 -19.05 25.87
N SER A 81 25.54 -18.42 26.51
CA SER A 81 25.47 -17.95 27.90
C SER A 81 24.55 -16.75 28.13
N THR A 82 24.04 -16.08 27.09
CA THR A 82 23.22 -14.87 27.24
C THR A 82 21.74 -15.12 26.89
N ALA A 83 21.37 -16.33 26.48
CA ALA A 83 20.02 -16.66 26.00
C ALA A 83 19.09 -17.27 27.07
N LYS A 84 19.51 -17.29 28.34
CA LYS A 84 18.75 -17.89 29.45
C LYS A 84 18.50 -16.87 30.57
N THR A 85 17.83 -15.77 30.26
CA THR A 85 17.10 -14.95 31.23
C THR A 85 16.09 -14.12 30.43
N GLY A 86 14.80 -14.44 30.59
CA GLY A 86 13.69 -13.70 30.00
C GLY A 86 12.73 -14.55 29.17
N GLU A 87 12.22 -15.64 29.73
CA GLU A 87 10.86 -16.09 29.38
C GLU A 87 9.92 -15.46 30.42
N GLU A 88 8.87 -14.82 29.88
CA GLU A 88 7.68 -14.22 30.51
C GLU A 88 7.65 -12.71 30.87
N THR A 89 6.79 -12.01 30.12
CA THR A 89 6.03 -10.78 30.44
C THR A 89 6.53 -9.45 29.85
N GLN A 90 6.25 -9.22 28.55
CA GLN A 90 5.34 -8.18 28.03
C GLN A 90 5.55 -8.01 26.51
N PRO A 91 4.47 -7.81 25.74
CA PRO A 91 4.55 -7.65 24.29
C PRO A 91 5.27 -6.35 23.96
N ALA A 92 6.52 -6.47 23.50
CA ALA A 92 7.20 -5.42 22.78
C ALA A 92 6.39 -5.18 21.50
N GLY A 93 5.86 -3.98 21.39
CA GLY A 93 4.85 -3.62 20.41
C GLY A 93 5.41 -3.36 19.02
N ASP A 94 4.63 -2.55 18.33
CA ASP A 94 5.02 -1.69 17.23
C ASP A 94 5.26 -2.31 15.83
N ALA A 95 5.24 -3.63 15.65
CA ALA A 95 5.24 -4.22 14.30
C ALA A 95 3.86 -4.73 13.81
N GLU A 96 3.06 -5.34 14.69
CA GLU A 96 1.74 -5.87 14.32
C GLU A 96 0.68 -4.74 14.18
N ASP A 97 0.86 -3.64 14.90
CA ASP A 97 -0.03 -2.47 14.84
C ASP A 97 0.11 -1.66 13.55
N ILE A 98 1.28 -1.64 12.91
CA ILE A 98 1.50 -0.91 11.65
C ILE A 98 0.80 -1.62 10.50
N VAL A 99 0.82 -2.95 10.47
CA VAL A 99 0.12 -3.74 9.44
C VAL A 99 -1.39 -3.68 9.66
N GLY A 100 -1.84 -3.82 10.92
CA GLY A 100 -3.26 -3.71 11.28
C GLY A 100 -3.85 -2.32 10.99
N THR A 101 -3.12 -1.25 11.35
CA THR A 101 -3.56 0.12 11.07
C THR A 101 -3.55 0.42 9.57
N GLN A 102 -2.56 -0.06 8.82
CA GLN A 102 -2.51 0.12 7.36
C GLN A 102 -3.67 -0.59 6.64
N ILE A 103 -4.05 -1.78 7.08
CA ILE A 103 -5.22 -2.50 6.56
C ILE A 103 -6.52 -1.76 6.90
N TRP A 104 -6.65 -1.23 8.11
CA TRP A 104 -7.85 -0.49 8.52
C TRP A 104 -8.01 0.83 7.77
N ILE A 105 -6.92 1.58 7.56
CA ILE A 105 -6.89 2.81 6.76
C ILE A 105 -7.25 2.53 5.30
N ALA A 106 -6.66 1.48 4.70
CA ALA A 106 -6.95 1.10 3.31
C ALA A 106 -8.42 0.71 3.13
N ARG A 107 -8.99 -0.09 4.05
CA ARG A 107 -10.41 -0.48 4.02
C ARG A 107 -11.33 0.73 4.23
N GLY A 108 -10.97 1.65 5.13
CA GLY A 108 -11.70 2.89 5.36
C GLY A 108 -11.71 3.81 4.14
N ALA A 109 -10.56 3.98 3.48
CA ALA A 109 -10.44 4.77 2.26
C ALA A 109 -11.27 4.19 1.10
N ILE A 110 -11.24 2.87 0.90
CA ILE A 110 -12.05 2.18 -0.11
C ILE A 110 -13.54 2.37 0.18
N LEU A 111 -13.98 2.18 1.43
CA LEU A 111 -15.38 2.38 1.81
C LEU A 111 -15.83 3.83 1.61
N ALA A 112 -15.01 4.82 1.96
CA ALA A 112 -15.32 6.23 1.77
C ALA A 112 -15.50 6.59 0.28
N VAL A 113 -14.66 6.05 -0.60
CA VAL A 113 -14.79 6.24 -2.06
C VAL A 113 -16.08 5.62 -2.58
N PHE A 114 -16.39 4.37 -2.19
CA PHE A 114 -17.62 3.70 -2.61
C PHE A 114 -18.87 4.43 -2.10
N VAL A 115 -18.90 4.85 -0.83
CA VAL A 115 -20.01 5.61 -0.25
C VAL A 115 -20.17 6.96 -0.93
N GLY A 116 -19.06 7.66 -1.23
CA GLY A 116 -19.08 8.92 -1.97
C GLY A 116 -19.67 8.76 -3.38
N ILE A 117 -19.27 7.72 -4.11
CA ILE A 117 -19.82 7.41 -5.45
C ILE A 117 -21.32 7.12 -5.37
N ILE A 118 -21.77 6.35 -4.37
CA ILE A 118 -23.18 6.03 -4.16
C ILE A 118 -23.98 7.29 -3.84
N LEU A 119 -23.52 8.14 -2.92
CA LEU A 119 -24.20 9.39 -2.55
C LEU A 119 -24.30 10.36 -3.72
N VAL A 120 -23.22 10.54 -4.49
CA VAL A 120 -23.23 11.38 -5.70
C VAL A 120 -24.20 10.83 -6.75
N SER A 121 -24.29 9.51 -6.89
CA SER A 121 -25.24 8.87 -7.80
C SER A 121 -26.69 9.06 -7.36
N LEU A 122 -26.96 9.01 -6.05
CA LEU A 122 -28.28 9.25 -5.48
C LEU A 122 -28.70 10.72 -5.54
N MET A 123 -27.76 11.66 -5.38
CA MET A 123 -28.03 13.10 -5.50
C MET A 123 -28.25 13.55 -6.94
N ARG A 124 -27.82 12.74 -7.92
CA ARG A 124 -27.92 13.05 -9.34
C ARG A 124 -29.19 12.47 -10.00
N HIS A 125 -29.96 11.67 -9.27
CA HIS A 125 -31.28 11.18 -9.64
C HIS A 125 -32.37 12.02 -8.98
#